data_AF-A0A7V4HIC6-F1
#
_entry.id   AF-A0A7V4HIC6-F1
#
_cell.length_a   1.000
_cell.length_b   1.000
_cell.length_c   1.000
_cell.angle_alpha   90.00
_cell.angle_beta   90.00
_cell.angle_gamma   90.00
#
_symmetry.space_group_name_H-M   'P 1'
#
loop_
_entity.id
_entity.type
_entity.pdbx_description
1 polymer ?
#
loop_
_entity_poly.entity_id
_entity_poly.type
_entity_poly.pdbx_seq_one_letter_code
_entity_poly.pdbx_strand_id
1 'polypeptide(L)'
;LHVLTPITIIALLTTLVLLFSFKGEVILGNPLTILWIAIPLFIQTMLIFWIGYALAKWLKLPYRDAAPAAMIGASNHFEVAIATATMLFGLSSGAALATVVGVLIEVPVMLWLVRICTNTEHWFVK
;
A
#
# COMPACT_ATOMS: atom_id res chain seq x y z
N LEU A 1 -0.66 1.67 26.55
CA LEU A 1 -0.36 2.00 25.13
C LEU A 1 0.64 1.03 24.50
N HIS A 2 1.80 0.71 25.11
CA HIS A 2 2.76 -0.28 24.56
C HIS A 2 2.24 -1.71 24.36
N VAL A 3 1.15 -2.12 25.02
CA VAL A 3 0.57 -3.48 24.89
C VAL A 3 -0.38 -3.59 23.69
N LEU A 4 -0.91 -2.48 23.19
CA LEU A 4 -1.88 -2.47 22.07
C LEU A 4 -1.20 -2.59 20.71
N THR A 5 0.01 -2.03 20.55
CA THR A 5 0.81 -2.10 19.33
C THR A 5 1.15 -3.54 18.91
N PRO A 6 1.64 -4.43 19.79
CA PRO A 6 1.91 -5.81 19.39
C PRO A 6 0.63 -6.60 19.09
N ILE A 7 -0.47 -6.33 19.80
CA ILE A 7 -1.76 -7.02 19.57
C ILE A 7 -2.33 -6.65 18.19
N THR A 8 -2.30 -5.37 17.83
CA THR A 8 -2.79 -4.89 16.52
C THR A 8 -1.96 -5.46 15.37
N ILE A 9 -0.63 -5.48 15.48
CA ILE A 9 0.25 -6.09 14.48
C ILE A 9 -0.06 -7.59 14.31
N ILE A 10 -0.24 -8.33 15.41
CA ILE A 10 -0.58 -9.76 15.36
C ILE A 10 -1.95 -9.98 14.71
N ALA A 11 -2.97 -9.20 15.07
CA ALA A 11 -4.30 -9.29 14.49
C ALA A 11 -4.28 -9.01 12.98
N LEU A 12 -3.59 -7.94 12.57
CA LEU A 12 -3.37 -7.56 11.18
C LEU A 12 -2.69 -8.65 10.36
N LEU A 13 -1.56 -9.17 10.86
CA LEU A 13 -0.81 -10.24 10.19
C LEU A 13 -1.63 -11.53 10.12
N THR A 14 -2.39 -11.86 11.16
CA THR A 14 -3.27 -13.03 11.17
C THR A 14 -4.36 -12.91 10.12
N THR A 15 -5.04 -11.76 10.07
CA THR A 15 -6.05 -11.48 9.03
C THR A 15 -5.44 -11.56 7.64
N LEU A 16 -4.26 -11.00 7.44
CA LEU A 16 -3.53 -11.07 6.17
C LEU A 16 -3.26 -12.53 5.75
N VAL A 17 -2.71 -13.35 6.66
CA VAL A 17 -2.41 -14.76 6.40
C VAL A 17 -3.68 -15.55 6.06
N LEU A 18 -4.76 -15.34 6.81
CA LEU A 18 -6.04 -16.00 6.56
C LEU A 18 -6.61 -15.63 5.18
N LEU A 19 -6.56 -14.35 4.81
CA LEU A 19 -7.04 -13.87 3.51
C LEU A 19 -6.24 -14.47 2.36
N PHE A 20 -4.91 -14.52 2.46
CA PHE A 20 -4.09 -15.16 1.45
C PHE A 20 -4.34 -16.66 1.37
N SER A 21 -4.51 -17.33 2.51
CA SER A 21 -4.83 -18.76 2.55
C SER A 21 -6.16 -19.06 1.85
N PHE A 22 -7.20 -18.26 2.11
CA PHE A 22 -8.51 -18.45 1.47
C PHE A 22 -8.59 -17.99 0.01
N LYS A 23 -7.65 -17.16 -0.44
CA LYS A 23 -7.63 -16.60 -1.81
C LYS A 23 -6.53 -17.17 -2.71
N GLY A 24 -5.65 -18.02 -2.18
CA GLY A 24 -4.49 -18.57 -2.89
C GLY A 24 -4.83 -19.32 -4.18
N GLU A 25 -5.88 -20.15 -4.18
CA GLU A 25 -6.29 -20.88 -5.38
C GLU A 25 -6.82 -19.96 -6.49
N VAL A 26 -7.59 -18.93 -6.14
CA VAL A 26 -8.12 -17.95 -7.10
C VAL A 26 -7.00 -17.06 -7.64
N ILE A 27 -6.02 -16.74 -6.79
CA ILE A 27 -4.83 -15.99 -7.15
C ILE A 27 -3.99 -16.76 -8.18
N LEU A 28 -3.81 -18.07 -7.97
CA LEU A 28 -3.05 -18.94 -8.88
C LEU A 28 -3.81 -19.28 -10.16
N GLY A 29 -5.15 -19.35 -10.10
CA GLY A 29 -5.99 -19.71 -11.25
C GLY A 29 -6.17 -18.60 -12.30
N ASN A 30 -5.97 -17.32 -11.95
CA ASN A 30 -6.19 -16.18 -12.86
C ASN A 30 -5.09 -15.10 -12.74
N PRO A 31 -3.83 -15.40 -13.11
CA PRO A 31 -2.71 -14.47 -12.97
C PRO A 31 -2.87 -13.21 -13.83
N LEU A 32 -3.56 -13.30 -14.97
CA LEU A 32 -3.82 -12.15 -15.83
C LEU A 32 -4.67 -11.10 -15.10
N THR A 33 -5.76 -11.49 -14.45
CA THR A 33 -6.65 -10.57 -13.71
C THR A 33 -5.92 -9.82 -12.61
N ILE A 34 -4.99 -10.50 -11.93
CA ILE A 34 -4.11 -9.87 -10.93
C ILE A 34 -3.27 -8.78 -11.57
N LEU A 35 -2.65 -9.06 -12.71
CA LEU A 35 -1.82 -8.10 -13.42
C LEU A 35 -2.64 -6.86 -13.84
N TRP A 36 -3.86 -7.07 -14.32
CA TRP A 36 -4.79 -5.98 -14.67
C TRP A 36 -5.18 -5.10 -13.48
N ILE A 37 -5.23 -5.65 -12.26
CA ILE A 37 -5.48 -4.88 -11.03
C ILE A 37 -4.18 -4.21 -10.54
N ALA A 38 -3.06 -4.90 -10.69
CA ALA A 38 -1.76 -4.46 -10.20
C ALA A 38 -1.26 -3.20 -10.90
N ILE A 39 -1.41 -3.14 -12.22
CA ILE A 39 -0.92 -2.03 -13.03
C ILE A 39 -1.58 -0.69 -12.62
N PRO A 40 -2.91 -0.57 -12.53
CA PRO A 40 -3.56 0.65 -12.04
C PRO A 40 -3.12 1.06 -10.64
N LEU A 41 -3.04 0.12 -9.70
CA LEU A 41 -2.62 0.42 -8.33
C LEU A 41 -1.18 0.91 -8.27
N PHE A 42 -0.27 0.27 -9.01
CA PHE A 42 1.12 0.70 -9.10
C PHE A 42 1.22 2.12 -9.67
N ILE A 43 0.54 2.40 -10.77
CA ILE A 43 0.54 3.72 -11.40
C ILE A 43 -0.04 4.77 -10.45
N GLN A 44 -1.12 4.45 -9.75
CA GLN A 44 -1.74 5.35 -8.77
C GLN A 44 -0.75 5.70 -7.65
N THR A 45 -0.13 4.71 -7.01
CA THR A 45 0.85 4.93 -5.94
C THR A 45 2.04 5.75 -6.43
N MET A 46 2.56 5.45 -7.62
CA MET A 46 3.63 6.24 -8.24
C MET A 46 3.22 7.69 -8.47
N LEU A 47 2.04 7.92 -9.05
CA LEU A 47 1.56 9.26 -9.37
C LEU A 47 1.40 10.09 -8.10
N ILE A 48 0.70 9.56 -7.10
CA ILE A 48 0.45 10.31 -5.86
C ILE A 48 1.76 10.60 -5.13
N PHE A 49 2.68 9.62 -5.09
CA PHE A 49 4.00 9.82 -4.52
C PHE A 49 4.78 10.93 -5.24
N TRP A 50 4.90 10.86 -6.57
CA TRP A 50 5.68 11.84 -7.34
C TRP A 50 5.06 13.24 -7.27
N ILE A 51 3.73 13.35 -7.31
CA ILE A 51 3.03 14.63 -7.16
C ILE A 51 3.29 15.20 -5.76
N GLY A 52 3.12 14.39 -4.70
CA GLY A 52 3.36 14.81 -3.32
C GLY A 52 4.81 15.22 -3.08
N TYR A 53 5.76 14.45 -3.59
CA TYR A 53 7.19 14.70 -3.44
C TYR A 53 7.65 15.94 -4.22
N ALA A 54 7.16 16.12 -5.45
CA ALA A 54 7.43 17.29 -6.27
C ALA A 54 6.81 18.57 -5.67
N LEU A 55 5.58 18.47 -5.16
CA LEU A 55 4.90 19.58 -4.49
C LEU A 55 5.61 19.97 -3.19
N ALA A 56 6.04 19.00 -2.40
CA ALA A 56 6.85 19.26 -1.20
C ALA A 56 8.19 19.94 -1.54
N LYS A 57 8.82 19.57 -2.66
CA LYS A 57 10.02 20.24 -3.18
C LYS A 57 9.73 21.67 -3.61
N TRP A 58 8.61 21.91 -4.30
CA TRP A 58 8.20 23.24 -4.74
C TRP A 58 7.89 24.17 -3.55
N LEU A 59 7.31 23.60 -2.48
CA LEU A 59 7.07 24.28 -1.21
C LEU A 59 8.32 24.44 -0.32
N LYS A 60 9.49 23.96 -0.78
CA LYS A 60 10.78 24.02 -0.06
C LYS A 60 10.74 23.38 1.34
N LEU A 61 9.96 22.29 1.51
CA LEU A 61 9.93 21.54 2.75
C LEU A 61 11.25 20.79 2.98
N PRO A 62 11.71 20.64 4.24
CA PRO A 62 12.87 19.81 4.54
C PRO A 62 12.55 18.35 4.22
N TYR A 63 13.59 17.56 3.88
CA TYR A 63 13.45 16.14 3.58
C TYR A 63 12.68 15.37 4.66
N ARG A 64 12.90 15.76 5.93
CA ARG A 64 12.29 15.15 7.12
C ARG A 64 10.77 15.22 7.12
N ASP A 65 10.18 16.20 6.43
CA ASP A 65 8.73 16.34 6.30
C ASP A 65 8.24 15.91 4.92
N ALA A 66 9.01 16.23 3.87
CA ALA A 66 8.66 15.94 2.48
C ALA A 66 8.54 14.43 2.19
N ALA A 67 9.51 13.63 2.65
CA ALA A 67 9.50 12.19 2.38
C ALA A 67 8.37 11.46 3.13
N PRO A 68 8.16 11.64 4.44
CA PRO A 68 7.01 11.05 5.13
C PRO A 68 5.66 11.54 4.58
N ALA A 69 5.52 12.82 4.24
CA ALA A 69 4.27 13.36 3.69
C ALA A 69 3.91 12.72 2.34
N ALA A 70 4.87 12.59 1.42
CA ALA A 70 4.65 11.94 0.13
C ALA A 70 4.31 10.44 0.29
N MET A 71 4.95 9.76 1.25
CA MET A 71 4.69 8.35 1.55
C MET A 71 3.30 8.14 2.16
N ILE A 72 2.88 8.99 3.10
CA ILE A 72 1.54 8.93 3.70
C ILE A 72 0.48 9.17 2.63
N GLY A 73 0.69 10.12 1.73
CA GLY A 73 -0.25 10.39 0.63
C GLY A 73 -0.38 9.22 -0.34
N ALA A 74 0.71 8.50 -0.62
CA ALA A 74 0.72 7.39 -1.57
C ALA A 74 0.22 6.05 -0.99
N SER A 75 0.16 5.90 0.34
CA SER A 75 -0.22 4.66 1.00
C SER A 75 -1.73 4.51 1.15
N ASN A 76 -2.23 3.28 0.99
CA ASN A 76 -3.62 2.94 1.20
C ASN A 76 -3.78 2.12 2.49
N HIS A 77 -4.89 2.36 3.19
CA HIS A 77 -5.21 1.60 4.40
C HIS A 77 -6.00 0.33 4.07
N PHE A 78 -5.27 -0.72 3.72
CA PHE A 78 -5.86 -1.97 3.22
C PHE A 78 -6.75 -2.70 4.20
N GLU A 79 -6.48 -2.63 5.49
CA GLU A 79 -7.26 -3.35 6.50
C GLU A 79 -8.75 -2.92 6.45
N VAL A 80 -9.00 -1.61 6.41
CA VAL A 80 -10.35 -1.07 6.23
C VAL A 80 -10.90 -1.34 4.83
N ALA A 81 -10.06 -1.31 3.79
CA ALA A 81 -10.49 -1.62 2.42
C ALA A 81 -10.97 -3.07 2.28
N ILE A 82 -10.27 -4.02 2.90
CA ILE A 82 -10.66 -5.43 2.92
C ILE A 82 -11.94 -5.62 3.73
N ALA A 83 -12.04 -5.03 4.92
CA ALA A 83 -13.23 -5.12 5.76
C ALA A 83 -14.47 -4.61 5.00
N THR A 84 -14.38 -3.44 4.38
CA THR A 84 -15.49 -2.87 3.60
C THR A 84 -15.82 -3.68 2.34
N ALA A 85 -14.82 -4.14 1.59
CA ALA A 85 -15.05 -4.95 0.38
C ALA A 85 -15.71 -6.30 0.72
N THR A 86 -15.27 -6.96 1.79
CA THR A 86 -15.84 -8.24 2.25
C THR A 86 -17.24 -8.07 2.82
N MET A 87 -17.53 -6.97 3.52
CA MET A 87 -18.87 -6.66 4.04
C MET A 87 -19.87 -6.32 2.93
N LEU A 88 -19.48 -5.55 1.91
CA LEU A 88 -20.40 -5.07 0.87
C LEU A 88 -20.56 -6.06 -0.29
N PHE A 89 -19.47 -6.70 -0.72
CA PHE A 89 -19.46 -7.56 -1.91
C PHE A 89 -19.29 -9.04 -1.58
N GLY A 90 -19.07 -9.39 -0.31
CA GLY A 90 -18.79 -10.75 0.13
C GLY A 90 -17.34 -11.17 -0.13
N LEU A 91 -16.91 -12.20 0.60
CA LEU A 91 -15.55 -12.74 0.54
C LEU A 91 -15.20 -13.27 -0.85
N SER A 92 -16.13 -13.86 -1.58
CA SER A 92 -15.87 -14.48 -2.90
C SER A 92 -15.82 -13.51 -4.09
N SER A 93 -16.06 -12.22 -3.86
CA SER A 93 -16.08 -11.23 -4.95
C SER A 93 -14.68 -10.89 -5.47
N GLY A 94 -14.62 -10.43 -6.74
CA GLY A 94 -13.41 -9.87 -7.33
C GLY A 94 -12.95 -8.59 -6.62
N ALA A 95 -13.86 -7.83 -5.99
CA ALA A 95 -13.54 -6.64 -5.21
C ALA A 95 -12.73 -6.99 -3.95
N ALA A 96 -13.14 -8.02 -3.20
CA ALA A 96 -12.39 -8.50 -2.04
C ALA A 96 -11.02 -9.12 -2.44
N LEU A 97 -10.93 -9.72 -3.63
CA LEU A 97 -9.65 -10.21 -4.16
C LEU A 97 -8.71 -9.05 -4.53
N ALA A 98 -9.24 -7.99 -5.14
CA ALA A 98 -8.45 -6.82 -5.54
C ALA A 98 -7.79 -6.11 -4.34
N THR A 99 -8.47 -6.02 -3.20
CA THR A 99 -7.92 -5.38 -2.00
C THR A 99 -6.79 -6.19 -1.36
N VAL A 100 -6.91 -7.52 -1.35
CA VAL A 100 -5.85 -8.43 -0.86
C VAL A 100 -4.63 -8.41 -1.79
N VAL A 101 -4.86 -8.48 -3.10
CA VAL A 101 -3.80 -8.39 -4.11
C VAL A 101 -3.08 -7.04 -4.04
N GLY A 102 -3.82 -5.95 -3.82
CA GLY A 102 -3.25 -4.61 -3.66
C GLY A 102 -2.18 -4.54 -2.58
N VAL A 103 -2.39 -5.22 -1.44
CA VAL A 103 -1.39 -5.27 -0.35
C VAL A 103 -0.08 -5.91 -0.80
N LEU A 104 -0.14 -7.01 -1.57
CA LEU A 104 1.07 -7.69 -2.05
C LEU A 104 1.94 -6.79 -2.91
N ILE A 105 1.32 -5.85 -3.62
CA ILE A 105 2.01 -4.98 -4.56
C ILE A 105 2.43 -3.70 -3.84
N GLU A 106 1.59 -3.11 -3.00
CA GLU A 106 1.90 -1.86 -2.34
C GLU A 106 3.08 -1.98 -1.37
N VAL A 107 3.14 -3.04 -0.56
CA VAL A 107 4.24 -3.20 0.42
C VAL A 107 5.64 -3.17 -0.24
N PRO A 108 5.93 -3.98 -1.28
CA PRO A 108 7.24 -3.92 -1.95
C PRO A 108 7.46 -2.60 -2.69
N VAL A 109 6.42 -2.02 -3.29
CA VAL A 109 6.51 -0.72 -3.98
C VAL A 109 6.86 0.39 -2.99
N MET A 110 6.28 0.37 -1.79
CA MET A 110 6.56 1.34 -0.75
C MET A 110 7.98 1.20 -0.21
N LEU A 111 8.45 -0.03 0.02
CA LEU A 111 9.86 -0.26 0.38
C LEU A 111 10.82 0.25 -0.71
N TRP A 112 10.45 0.07 -1.98
CA TRP A 112 11.21 0.60 -3.11
C TRP A 112 11.19 2.14 -3.16
N LEU A 113 10.05 2.78 -2.89
CA LEU A 113 9.93 4.24 -2.80
C LEU A 113 10.75 4.81 -1.63
N VAL A 114 10.78 4.15 -0.48
CA VAL A 114 11.67 4.56 0.64
C VAL A 114 13.13 4.55 0.19
N ARG A 115 13.53 3.55 -0.59
CA ARG A 115 14.88 3.48 -1.15
C ARG A 115 15.17 4.64 -2.11
N ILE A 116 14.18 5.08 -2.88
CA ILE A 116 14.29 6.26 -3.73
C ILE A 116 14.43 7.53 -2.87
N CYS A 117 13.54 7.75 -1.91
CA CYS A 117 13.59 8.90 -0.99
C CYS A 117 14.96 9.04 -0.33
N THR A 118 15.48 7.94 0.22
CA THR A 118 16.79 7.94 0.90
C THR A 118 17.94 8.24 -0.06
N ASN A 119 17.83 7.89 -1.35
CA ASN A 119 18.84 8.24 -2.34
C ASN A 119 18.70 9.71 -2.82
N THR A 120 17.49 10.25 -2.85
CA THR A 120 17.18 11.63 -3.27
C THR A 120 17.19 12.64 -2.13
N GLU A 121 17.70 12.30 -0.95
CA GLU A 121 17.84 13.20 0.20
C GLU A 121 18.58 14.51 -0.17
N HIS A 122 19.60 14.41 -1.02
CA HIS A 122 20.39 15.54 -1.51
C HIS A 122 19.61 16.55 -2.36
N TRP A 123 18.38 16.24 -2.80
CA TRP A 123 17.53 17.15 -3.58
C TRP A 123 16.76 18.16 -2.72
N PHE A 124 16.72 17.94 -1.42
CA PHE A 124 15.96 18.73 -0.47
C PHE A 124 16.90 19.58 0.38
N VAL A 125 16.37 20.72 0.81
CA VAL A 125 17.08 21.60 1.73
C VAL A 125 17.18 20.86 3.08
N LYS A 126 18.35 20.91 3.71
CA LYS A 126 18.56 20.36 5.06
C LYS A 126 17.68 21.07 6.08
#